data_AF-A0A350CT10-F1
#
_entry.id   AF-A0A350CT10-F1
#
_cell.length_a   1.000
_cell.length_b   1.000
_cell.length_c   1.000
_cell.angle_alpha   90.00
_cell.angle_beta   90.00
_cell.angle_gamma   90.00
#
_symmetry.space_group_name_H-M   'P 1'
#
loop_
_entity.id
_entity.type
_entity.pdbx_description
1 polymer ?
#
loop_
_entity_poly.entity_id
_entity_poly.type
_entity_poly.pdbx_seq_one_letter_code
_entity_poly.pdbx_strand_id
1 'polypeptide(L)'
;MNQVVASPAKSLSTFLDKYKGQIANALPKHISPDRMVRLTMTAFSQNAALQKCDLHSIFGSVVVAAQLGLEIGVGGQGYLVPYGGKAQFVPGWQGLVDLVSRAGRATVWTGAVYIGDEFDWALGDAPFIRHKPGAGGDSWRDITHVYAVGRVNGSQYPVIEVWTMDKVVKHLNKFNKVGGRHYALEKNGQNMEMYARKVVLLQVLKYMPKSIEVQRAMDVATAVDAGKPFTIDGDMVVIDDRDDDQGGAGDSSSSSTTSTAGSSAAPRGGDLPMCTPENFDKNKAAWRQQIVDKKKTVAELVAMIETRQLLTEDQKLTIDSWAHEND
;
A
#
# COMPACT_ATOMS: atom_id res chain seq x y z
N MET A 1 11.24 42.74 7.12
CA MET A 1 11.99 41.50 6.82
C MET A 1 11.16 40.69 5.83
N ASN A 2 11.57 40.64 4.56
CA ASN A 2 10.96 39.71 3.60
C ASN A 2 11.47 38.30 3.92
N GLN A 3 10.60 37.41 4.41
CA GLN A 3 10.92 36.00 4.46
C GLN A 3 11.07 35.49 3.03
N VAL A 4 12.29 35.09 2.66
CA VAL A 4 12.54 34.39 1.41
C VAL A 4 11.98 32.97 1.57
N VAL A 5 10.74 32.76 1.14
CA VAL A 5 10.14 31.42 1.09
C VAL A 5 10.89 30.62 0.04
N ALA A 6 11.56 29.55 0.45
CA ALA A 6 12.27 28.66 -0.47
C ALA A 6 11.28 28.06 -1.48
N SER A 7 11.70 27.90 -2.74
CA SER A 7 10.83 27.29 -3.75
C SER A 7 10.43 25.86 -3.33
N PRO A 8 9.23 25.37 -3.73
CA PRO A 8 8.79 24.01 -3.38
C PRO A 8 9.81 22.94 -3.78
N ALA A 9 10.45 23.09 -4.94
CA ALA A 9 11.50 22.19 -5.42
C ALA A 9 12.75 22.23 -4.53
N LYS A 10 13.19 23.42 -4.09
CA LYS A 10 14.34 23.53 -3.17
C LYS A 10 14.02 22.90 -1.81
N SER A 11 12.80 23.12 -1.32
CA SER A 11 12.32 22.54 -0.06
C SER A 11 12.30 21.02 -0.11
N LEU A 12 11.75 20.42 -1.18
CA LEU A 12 11.75 18.97 -1.36
C LEU A 12 13.17 18.41 -1.51
N SER A 13 14.04 19.04 -2.30
CA SER A 13 15.43 18.58 -2.46
C SER A 13 16.15 18.53 -1.12
N THR A 14 16.12 19.62 -0.35
CA THR A 14 16.76 19.67 0.98
C THR A 14 16.16 18.63 1.94
N PHE A 15 14.84 18.39 1.85
CA PHE A 15 14.18 17.36 2.64
C PHE A 15 14.65 15.95 2.26
N LEU A 16 14.66 15.60 0.98
CA LEU A 16 15.11 14.29 0.50
C LEU A 16 16.59 14.05 0.77
N ASP A 17 17.43 15.07 0.64
CA ASP A 17 18.86 14.99 0.94
C ASP A 17 19.10 14.67 2.43
N LYS A 18 18.31 15.28 3.33
CA LYS A 18 18.36 14.99 4.77
C LYS A 18 18.03 13.52 5.09
N TYR A 19 17.08 12.91 4.38
CA TYR A 19 16.64 11.52 4.61
C TYR A 19 17.23 10.51 3.63
N LYS A 20 18.20 10.91 2.81
CA LYS A 20 18.81 10.06 1.77
C LYS A 20 19.38 8.74 2.33
N GLY A 21 19.87 8.73 3.57
CA GLY A 21 20.33 7.51 4.24
C GLY A 21 19.22 6.48 4.46
N GLN A 22 18.00 6.92 4.78
CA GLN A 22 16.86 6.01 4.93
C GLN A 22 16.41 5.44 3.58
N ILE A 23 16.42 6.27 2.52
CA ILE A 23 16.18 5.81 1.15
C ILE A 23 17.23 4.76 0.76
N ALA A 24 18.50 4.99 1.10
CA ALA A 24 19.58 4.05 0.81
C ALA A 24 19.40 2.69 1.48
N ASN A 25 18.97 2.66 2.74
CA ASN A 25 18.73 1.43 3.47
C ASN A 25 17.57 0.61 2.89
N ALA A 26 16.60 1.28 2.26
CA ALA A 26 15.46 0.64 1.61
C ALA A 26 15.75 0.13 0.18
N LEU A 27 16.78 0.65 -0.48
CA LEU A 27 17.06 0.36 -1.89
C LEU A 27 17.79 -0.99 -2.09
N PRO A 28 17.46 -1.72 -3.18
CA PRO A 28 18.34 -2.77 -3.67
C PRO A 28 19.72 -2.23 -4.03
N LYS A 29 20.77 -3.04 -3.83
CA LYS A 29 22.18 -2.66 -4.04
C LYS A 29 22.51 -2.09 -5.44
N HIS A 30 21.70 -2.39 -6.46
CA HIS A 30 21.92 -1.95 -7.83
C HIS A 30 21.27 -0.61 -8.18
N ILE A 31 20.52 0.01 -7.26
CA ILE A 31 19.88 1.31 -7.44
C ILE A 31 20.51 2.31 -6.48
N SER A 32 21.00 3.44 -7.00
CA SER A 32 21.61 4.46 -6.13
C SER A 32 20.56 5.39 -5.52
N PRO A 33 20.74 5.84 -4.26
CA PRO A 33 19.84 6.81 -3.62
C PRO A 33 19.76 8.13 -4.40
N ASP A 34 20.89 8.58 -4.96
CA ASP A 34 20.95 9.77 -5.82
C ASP A 34 20.05 9.67 -7.04
N ARG A 35 19.99 8.48 -7.67
CA ARG A 35 19.12 8.25 -8.81
C ARG A 35 17.66 8.35 -8.40
N MET A 36 17.28 7.71 -7.28
CA MET A 36 15.91 7.77 -6.78
C MET A 36 15.47 9.19 -6.42
N VAL A 37 16.33 9.98 -5.76
CA VAL A 37 16.06 11.40 -5.45
C VAL A 37 15.88 12.21 -6.73
N ARG A 38 16.75 12.05 -7.74
CA ARG A 38 16.60 12.76 -9.02
C ARG A 38 15.29 12.42 -9.73
N LEU A 39 14.93 11.14 -9.80
CA LEU A 39 13.67 10.72 -10.42
C LEU A 39 12.45 11.30 -9.69
N THR A 40 12.50 11.33 -8.36
CA THR A 40 11.47 11.98 -7.54
C THR A 40 11.36 13.47 -7.86
N MET A 41 12.49 14.18 -7.95
CA MET A 41 12.51 15.61 -8.29
C MET A 41 11.99 15.88 -9.70
N THR A 42 12.28 14.99 -10.66
CA THR A 42 11.72 15.07 -12.02
C THR A 42 10.20 14.91 -12.00
N ALA A 43 9.67 13.89 -11.33
CA ALA A 43 8.22 13.67 -11.21
C ALA A 43 7.52 14.85 -10.52
N PHE A 44 8.09 15.36 -9.43
CA PHE A 44 7.59 16.53 -8.71
C PHE A 44 7.55 17.79 -9.58
N SER A 45 8.57 18.00 -10.42
CA SER A 45 8.63 19.18 -11.29
C SER A 45 7.62 19.12 -12.44
N GLN A 46 7.28 17.91 -12.91
CA GLN A 46 6.33 17.70 -14.02
C GLN A 46 4.86 17.76 -13.60
N ASN A 47 4.54 17.67 -12.30
CA ASN A 47 3.17 17.65 -11.81
C ASN A 47 2.94 18.74 -10.75
N ALA A 48 2.23 19.81 -11.12
CA ALA A 48 1.91 20.93 -10.24
C ALA A 48 1.07 20.54 -9.01
N ALA A 49 0.34 19.41 -9.04
CA ALA A 49 -0.39 18.91 -7.89
C ALA A 49 0.53 18.20 -6.88
N LEU A 50 1.62 17.56 -7.33
CA LEU A 50 2.66 17.03 -6.43
C LEU A 50 3.36 18.16 -5.67
N GLN A 51 3.50 19.35 -6.27
CA GLN A 51 4.09 20.52 -5.61
C GLN A 51 3.27 21.06 -4.43
N LYS A 52 2.01 20.65 -4.34
CA LYS A 52 1.09 20.99 -3.25
C LYS A 52 0.97 19.86 -2.22
N CYS A 53 1.67 18.75 -2.43
CA CYS A 53 1.61 17.62 -1.52
C CYS A 53 2.52 17.81 -0.30
N ASP A 54 2.12 17.22 0.83
CA ASP A 54 2.96 17.13 2.02
C ASP A 54 4.28 16.39 1.72
N LEU A 55 5.40 16.95 2.19
CA LEU A 55 6.74 16.42 1.93
C LEU A 55 6.96 15.04 2.56
N HIS A 56 6.33 14.76 3.72
CA HIS A 56 6.45 13.44 4.36
C HIS A 56 5.73 12.36 3.55
N SER A 57 4.57 12.68 2.96
CA SER A 57 3.86 11.76 2.06
C SER A 57 4.64 11.45 0.79
N ILE A 58 5.34 12.44 0.22
CA ILE A 58 6.25 12.22 -0.91
C ILE A 58 7.39 11.30 -0.49
N PHE A 59 8.04 11.59 0.63
CA PHE A 59 9.13 10.77 1.15
C PHE A 59 8.68 9.33 1.43
N GLY A 60 7.52 9.11 2.04
CA GLY A 60 6.97 7.78 2.24
C GLY A 60 6.73 7.03 0.95
N SER A 61 6.17 7.71 -0.05
CA SER A 61 6.02 7.15 -1.38
C SER A 61 7.36 6.72 -1.99
N VAL A 62 8.41 7.52 -1.80
CA VAL A 62 9.76 7.20 -2.28
C VAL A 62 10.36 6.02 -1.54
N VAL A 63 10.16 5.91 -0.22
CA VAL A 63 10.60 4.75 0.57
C VAL A 63 9.88 3.48 0.11
N VAL A 64 8.57 3.53 -0.13
CA VAL A 64 7.79 2.41 -0.68
C VAL A 64 8.37 1.97 -2.04
N ALA A 65 8.60 2.92 -2.95
CA ALA A 65 9.19 2.65 -4.25
C ALA A 65 10.58 2.00 -4.13
N ALA A 66 11.40 2.52 -3.21
CA ALA A 66 12.72 2.01 -2.90
C ALA A 66 12.68 0.57 -2.38
N GLN A 67 11.81 0.26 -1.42
CA GLN A 67 11.64 -1.09 -0.86
C GLN A 67 11.21 -2.12 -1.91
N LEU A 68 10.44 -1.69 -2.92
CA LEU A 68 10.06 -2.53 -4.05
C LEU A 68 11.16 -2.59 -5.13
N GLY A 69 12.17 -1.72 -5.07
CA GLY A 69 13.17 -1.61 -6.13
C GLY A 69 12.58 -1.18 -7.47
N LEU A 70 11.55 -0.33 -7.42
CA LEU A 70 10.85 0.22 -8.59
C LEU A 70 11.17 1.70 -8.75
N GLU A 71 11.55 2.09 -9.96
CA GLU A 71 11.92 3.46 -10.29
C GLU A 71 10.70 4.33 -10.60
N ILE A 72 10.66 5.52 -10.02
CA ILE A 72 9.56 6.48 -10.21
C ILE A 72 9.66 7.11 -11.61
N GLY A 73 8.59 7.00 -12.39
CA GLY A 73 8.47 7.64 -13.71
C GLY A 73 9.32 7.02 -14.81
N VAL A 74 9.95 5.87 -14.59
CA VAL A 74 10.81 5.18 -15.56
C VAL A 74 10.18 3.88 -16.01
N GLY A 75 10.07 3.67 -17.33
CA GLY A 75 9.67 2.39 -17.93
C GLY A 75 8.35 1.81 -17.41
N GLY A 76 7.44 2.68 -16.93
CA GLY A 76 6.19 2.31 -16.30
C GLY A 76 6.29 1.43 -15.04
N GLN A 77 7.42 1.48 -14.34
CA GLN A 77 7.61 0.73 -13.10
C GLN A 77 6.73 1.24 -11.96
N GLY A 78 6.63 2.56 -11.79
CA GLY A 78 5.75 3.16 -10.81
C GLY A 78 5.67 4.67 -10.92
N TYR A 79 4.71 5.25 -10.20
CA TYR A 79 4.33 6.65 -10.34
C TYR A 79 4.06 7.28 -8.97
N LEU A 80 4.34 8.58 -8.84
CA LEU A 80 3.83 9.39 -7.73
C LEU A 80 2.52 10.04 -8.16
N VAL A 81 1.45 9.72 -7.46
CA VAL A 81 0.11 10.22 -7.75
C VAL A 81 -0.39 11.09 -6.59
N PRO A 82 -0.79 12.34 -6.84
CA PRO A 82 -1.33 13.21 -5.80
C PRO A 82 -2.80 12.87 -5.51
N TYR A 83 -3.12 12.66 -4.23
CA TYR A 83 -4.47 12.49 -3.72
C TYR A 83 -4.70 13.39 -2.51
N GLY A 84 -5.58 14.39 -2.65
CA GLY A 84 -6.00 15.22 -1.52
C GLY A 84 -4.87 15.97 -0.81
N GLY A 85 -3.80 16.35 -1.51
CA GLY A 85 -2.63 17.00 -0.90
C GLY A 85 -1.62 16.05 -0.25
N LYS A 86 -1.76 14.74 -0.46
CA LYS A 86 -0.74 13.73 -0.15
C LYS A 86 -0.28 13.05 -1.44
N ALA A 87 0.99 12.68 -1.53
CA ALA A 87 1.50 11.87 -2.62
C ALA A 87 1.40 10.38 -2.25
N GLN A 88 1.10 9.55 -3.25
CA GLN A 88 1.08 8.10 -3.11
C GLN A 88 1.91 7.44 -4.21
N PHE A 89 2.72 6.43 -3.84
CA PHE A 89 3.38 5.60 -4.84
C PHE A 89 2.43 4.54 -5.37
N VAL A 90 2.32 4.47 -6.69
CA VAL A 90 1.47 3.51 -7.40
C VAL A 90 2.35 2.65 -8.30
N PRO A 91 2.52 1.35 -8.01
CA PRO A 91 3.19 0.43 -8.92
C PRO A 91 2.47 0.41 -10.27
N GLY A 92 3.23 0.57 -11.34
CA GLY A 92 2.73 0.39 -12.69
C GLY A 92 2.69 -1.09 -13.05
N TRP A 93 1.91 -1.44 -14.07
CA TRP A 93 1.79 -2.84 -14.51
C TRP A 93 3.15 -3.40 -14.99
N GLN A 94 4.02 -2.58 -15.59
CA GLN A 94 5.36 -3.00 -16.01
C GLN A 94 6.25 -3.30 -14.80
N GLY A 95 6.14 -2.53 -13.73
CA GLY A 95 6.84 -2.79 -12.47
C GLY A 95 6.38 -4.09 -11.81
N LEU A 96 5.07 -4.35 -11.81
CA LEU A 96 4.53 -5.62 -11.31
C LEU A 96 5.02 -6.82 -12.13
N VAL A 97 5.05 -6.71 -13.47
CA VAL A 97 5.60 -7.74 -14.36
C VAL A 97 7.09 -8.00 -14.05
N ASP A 98 7.87 -6.93 -13.90
CA ASP A 98 9.30 -7.01 -13.59
C ASP A 98 9.54 -7.68 -12.23
N LEU A 99 8.78 -7.33 -11.19
CA LEU A 99 8.88 -7.97 -9.86
C LEU A 99 8.64 -9.49 -9.92
N VAL A 100 7.65 -9.94 -10.69
CA VAL A 100 7.41 -11.37 -10.89
C VAL A 100 8.57 -12.02 -11.63
N SER A 101 9.07 -11.37 -12.69
CA SER A 101 10.21 -11.86 -13.47
C SER A 101 11.45 -12.05 -12.60
N ARG A 102 11.78 -11.07 -11.75
CA ARG A 102 12.90 -11.13 -10.79
C ARG A 102 12.78 -12.30 -9.81
N ALA A 103 11.56 -12.68 -9.42
CA ALA A 103 11.33 -13.81 -8.53
C ALA A 103 11.58 -15.17 -9.21
N GLY A 104 11.63 -15.23 -10.55
CA GLY A 104 12.06 -16.40 -11.33
C GLY A 104 11.16 -17.64 -11.27
N ARG A 105 10.05 -17.61 -10.53
CA ARG A 105 9.12 -18.73 -10.32
C ARG A 105 7.92 -18.73 -11.25
N ALA A 106 7.67 -17.60 -11.90
CA ALA A 106 6.57 -17.42 -12.84
C ALA A 106 6.90 -16.32 -13.86
N THR A 107 6.15 -16.30 -14.94
CA THR A 107 6.13 -15.21 -15.92
C THR A 107 4.72 -14.66 -16.02
N VAL A 108 4.59 -13.35 -16.17
CA VAL A 108 3.30 -12.68 -16.36
C VAL A 108 3.40 -11.66 -17.47
N TRP A 109 2.31 -11.46 -18.20
CA TRP A 109 2.18 -10.37 -19.17
C TRP A 109 0.73 -9.98 -19.32
N THR A 110 0.49 -8.86 -19.98
CA THR A 110 -0.84 -8.30 -20.20
C THR A 110 -0.99 -7.84 -21.64
N GLY A 111 -2.22 -7.77 -22.13
CA GLY A 111 -2.54 -7.20 -23.43
C GLY A 111 -3.84 -6.39 -23.39
N ALA A 112 -3.96 -5.47 -24.34
CA ALA A 112 -5.18 -4.76 -24.66
C ALA A 112 -5.61 -5.15 -26.07
N VAL A 113 -6.90 -5.42 -26.24
CA VAL A 113 -7.53 -5.83 -27.49
C VAL A 113 -8.33 -4.63 -28.00
N TYR A 114 -8.00 -4.13 -29.17
CA TYR A 114 -8.62 -2.98 -29.80
C TYR A 114 -9.68 -3.40 -30.81
N ILE A 115 -10.54 -2.47 -31.20
CA ILE A 115 -11.48 -2.65 -32.31
C ILE A 115 -10.66 -2.97 -33.57
N GLY A 116 -10.97 -4.11 -34.19
CA GLY A 116 -10.28 -4.60 -35.39
C GLY A 116 -9.28 -5.74 -35.12
N ASP A 117 -8.98 -6.04 -33.86
CA ASP A 117 -8.18 -7.21 -33.49
C ASP A 117 -8.98 -8.52 -33.64
N GLU A 118 -8.31 -9.59 -34.05
CA GLU A 118 -8.88 -10.94 -33.95
C GLU A 118 -8.59 -11.47 -32.53
N PHE A 119 -9.65 -11.73 -31.77
CA PHE A 119 -9.54 -12.14 -30.37
C PHE A 119 -10.46 -13.33 -30.04
N ASP A 120 -9.86 -14.43 -29.61
CA ASP A 120 -10.51 -15.66 -29.18
C ASP A 120 -9.87 -16.13 -27.85
N TRP A 121 -10.70 -16.52 -26.90
CA TRP A 121 -10.25 -16.93 -25.58
C TRP A 121 -11.22 -17.91 -24.95
N ALA A 122 -10.69 -18.78 -24.10
CA ALA A 122 -11.48 -19.64 -23.25
C ALA A 122 -10.88 -19.69 -21.85
N LEU A 123 -11.76 -19.74 -20.86
CA LEU A 123 -11.44 -20.24 -19.53
C LEU A 123 -11.84 -21.71 -19.45
N GLY A 124 -11.65 -22.34 -18.29
CA GLY A 124 -11.99 -23.73 -18.06
C GLY A 124 -10.76 -24.54 -17.69
N ASP A 125 -10.81 -25.85 -17.95
CA ASP A 125 -9.75 -26.82 -17.70
C ASP A 125 -8.58 -26.69 -18.68
N ALA A 126 -8.84 -26.20 -19.91
CA ALA A 126 -7.82 -25.93 -20.91
C ALA A 126 -7.83 -24.44 -21.37
N PRO A 127 -7.46 -23.49 -20.48
CA PRO A 127 -7.58 -22.07 -20.77
C PRO A 127 -6.58 -21.61 -21.84
N PHE A 128 -7.03 -20.68 -22.70
CA PHE A 128 -6.17 -20.08 -23.72
C PHE A 128 -6.56 -18.63 -24.05
N ILE A 129 -5.59 -17.91 -24.63
CA ILE A 129 -5.80 -16.64 -25.33
C ILE A 129 -5.15 -16.73 -26.70
N ARG A 130 -5.88 -16.34 -27.73
CA ARG A 130 -5.41 -16.09 -29.09
C ARG A 130 -5.74 -14.65 -29.41
N HIS A 131 -4.70 -13.84 -29.57
CA HIS A 131 -4.83 -12.43 -29.87
C HIS A 131 -3.91 -12.09 -31.03
N LYS A 132 -4.49 -11.61 -32.13
CA LYS A 132 -3.77 -11.15 -33.31
C LYS A 132 -4.14 -9.68 -33.56
N PRO A 133 -3.20 -8.75 -33.30
CA PRO A 133 -3.43 -7.33 -33.53
C PRO A 133 -3.76 -7.03 -34.99
N GLY A 134 -4.79 -6.21 -35.19
CA GLY A 134 -5.14 -5.62 -36.47
C GLY A 134 -4.43 -4.28 -36.70
N ALA A 135 -4.83 -3.58 -37.76
CA ALA A 135 -4.34 -2.22 -38.05
C ALA A 135 -5.25 -1.12 -37.47
N GLY A 136 -6.31 -1.49 -36.75
CA GLY A 136 -7.31 -0.55 -36.19
C GLY A 136 -7.08 -0.25 -34.71
N GLY A 137 -7.52 0.95 -34.28
CA GLY A 137 -7.52 1.38 -32.88
C GLY A 137 -6.16 1.81 -32.34
N ASP A 138 -6.04 3.08 -31.97
CA ASP A 138 -4.83 3.63 -31.31
C ASP A 138 -5.15 4.35 -29.99
N SER A 139 -6.43 4.40 -29.62
CA SER A 139 -6.95 5.10 -28.46
C SER A 139 -7.45 4.12 -27.42
N TRP A 140 -7.37 4.51 -26.15
CA TRP A 140 -7.94 3.74 -25.05
C TRP A 140 -9.45 3.48 -25.23
N ARG A 141 -10.14 4.36 -25.97
CA ARG A 141 -11.57 4.25 -26.28
C ARG A 141 -11.89 3.12 -27.25
N ASP A 142 -10.89 2.66 -28.02
CA ASP A 142 -11.04 1.58 -28.98
C ASP A 142 -10.76 0.21 -28.34
N ILE A 143 -10.36 0.17 -27.06
CA ILE A 143 -10.13 -1.09 -26.36
C ILE A 143 -11.48 -1.77 -26.09
N THR A 144 -11.60 -3.03 -26.51
CA THR A 144 -12.77 -3.87 -26.24
C THR A 144 -12.56 -4.73 -25.00
N HIS A 145 -11.38 -5.33 -24.89
CA HIS A 145 -10.99 -6.23 -23.80
C HIS A 145 -9.57 -5.93 -23.35
N VAL A 146 -9.29 -6.26 -22.09
CA VAL A 146 -7.93 -6.35 -21.55
C VAL A 146 -7.76 -7.71 -20.90
N TYR A 147 -6.54 -8.22 -20.95
CA TYR A 147 -6.23 -9.51 -20.35
C TYR A 147 -4.87 -9.52 -19.67
N ALA A 148 -4.74 -10.46 -18.74
CA ALA A 148 -3.47 -10.84 -18.14
C ALA A 148 -3.31 -12.36 -18.21
N VAL A 149 -2.07 -12.80 -18.36
CA VAL A 149 -1.70 -14.21 -18.34
C VAL A 149 -0.53 -14.40 -17.38
N GLY A 150 -0.63 -15.41 -16.53
CA GLY A 150 0.45 -15.85 -15.64
C GLY A 150 0.77 -17.32 -15.85
N ARG A 151 2.06 -17.64 -15.96
CA ARG A 151 2.56 -19.01 -16.08
C ARG A 151 3.52 -19.30 -14.94
N VAL A 152 3.13 -20.20 -14.05
CA VAL A 152 4.01 -20.74 -13.02
C VAL A 152 4.92 -21.79 -13.66
N ASN A 153 6.20 -21.79 -13.29
CA ASN A 153 7.14 -22.77 -13.82
C ASN A 153 6.67 -24.20 -13.49
N GLY A 154 6.58 -25.06 -14.50
CA GLY A 154 6.09 -26.44 -14.36
C GLY A 154 4.57 -26.59 -14.34
N SER A 155 3.79 -25.51 -14.40
CA SER A 155 2.33 -25.61 -14.56
C SER A 155 1.98 -25.99 -16.00
N GLN A 156 1.04 -26.93 -16.15
CA GLN A 156 0.50 -27.33 -17.46
C GLN A 156 -0.31 -26.19 -18.10
N TYR A 157 -1.09 -25.47 -17.29
CA TYR A 157 -2.00 -24.43 -17.76
C TYR A 157 -1.65 -23.05 -17.18
N PRO A 158 -1.87 -21.97 -17.93
CA PRO A 158 -1.76 -20.61 -17.43
C PRO A 158 -2.95 -20.22 -16.55
N VAL A 159 -2.73 -19.25 -15.67
CA VAL A 159 -3.80 -18.47 -15.06
C VAL A 159 -4.11 -17.31 -15.99
N ILE A 160 -5.36 -17.18 -16.42
CA ILE A 160 -5.81 -16.15 -17.37
C ILE A 160 -6.94 -15.35 -16.74
N GLU A 161 -6.87 -14.03 -16.87
CA GLU A 161 -8.00 -13.13 -16.58
C GLU A 161 -8.28 -12.28 -17.82
N VAL A 162 -9.54 -12.21 -18.24
CA VAL A 162 -10.01 -11.36 -19.36
C VAL A 162 -11.18 -10.51 -18.91
N TRP A 163 -11.08 -9.20 -19.07
CA TRP A 163 -12.14 -8.25 -18.73
C TRP A 163 -12.53 -7.44 -19.96
N THR A 164 -13.82 -7.17 -20.13
CA THR A 164 -14.29 -6.13 -21.05
C THR A 164 -13.92 -4.75 -20.50
N MET A 165 -13.78 -3.75 -21.37
CA MET A 165 -13.56 -2.38 -20.89
C MET A 165 -14.71 -1.87 -20.01
N ASP A 166 -15.94 -2.30 -20.25
CA ASP A 166 -17.07 -1.99 -19.36
C ASP A 166 -16.85 -2.51 -17.93
N LYS A 167 -16.29 -3.72 -17.78
CA LYS A 167 -15.95 -4.27 -16.46
C LYS A 167 -14.84 -3.47 -15.79
N VAL A 168 -13.84 -3.01 -16.55
CA VAL A 168 -12.78 -2.13 -16.05
C VAL A 168 -13.35 -0.80 -15.56
N VAL A 169 -14.23 -0.16 -16.34
CA VAL A 169 -14.88 1.10 -15.97
C VAL A 169 -15.76 0.93 -14.73
N LYS A 170 -16.52 -0.17 -14.63
CA LYS A 170 -17.29 -0.50 -13.41
C LYS A 170 -16.39 -0.66 -12.19
N HIS A 171 -15.24 -1.33 -12.34
CA HIS A 171 -14.24 -1.45 -11.26
C HIS A 171 -13.70 -0.08 -10.86
N LEU A 172 -13.29 0.74 -11.85
CA LEU A 172 -12.84 2.11 -11.60
C LEU A 172 -13.88 2.88 -10.80
N ASN A 173 -15.13 2.95 -11.25
CA ASN A 173 -16.17 3.71 -10.57
C ASN A 173 -16.46 3.21 -9.15
N LYS A 174 -16.31 1.89 -8.90
CA LYS A 174 -16.54 1.30 -7.58
C LYS A 174 -15.45 1.66 -6.57
N PHE A 175 -14.19 1.61 -6.99
CA PHE A 175 -13.04 1.80 -6.09
C PHE A 175 -12.52 3.25 -6.07
N ASN A 176 -12.77 4.02 -7.12
CA ASN A 176 -12.35 5.41 -7.22
C ASN A 176 -13.05 6.32 -6.19
N LYS A 177 -12.32 6.71 -5.14
CA LYS A 177 -12.77 7.67 -4.12
C LYS A 177 -12.51 9.14 -4.47
N VAL A 178 -11.79 9.42 -5.56
CA VAL A 178 -11.36 10.78 -5.93
C VAL A 178 -12.06 11.33 -7.16
N GLY A 179 -13.02 10.57 -7.71
CA GLY A 179 -13.85 10.96 -8.86
C GLY A 179 -13.03 11.26 -10.10
N GLY A 180 -13.36 12.35 -10.81
CA GLY A 180 -12.69 12.75 -12.05
C GLY A 180 -11.19 13.08 -11.92
N ARG A 181 -10.65 13.14 -10.69
CA ARG A 181 -9.22 13.37 -10.42
C ARG A 181 -8.39 12.08 -10.42
N HIS A 182 -9.02 10.92 -10.62
CA HIS A 182 -8.30 9.65 -10.65
C HIS A 182 -7.32 9.62 -11.82
N TYR A 183 -6.11 9.10 -11.60
CA TYR A 183 -5.03 9.14 -12.61
C TYR A 183 -5.43 8.49 -13.94
N ALA A 184 -6.27 7.45 -13.91
CA ALA A 184 -6.80 6.78 -15.09
C ALA A 184 -7.66 7.71 -15.99
N LEU A 185 -8.24 8.76 -15.42
CA LEU A 185 -9.11 9.74 -16.09
C LEU A 185 -8.36 11.04 -16.46
N GLU A 186 -7.15 11.24 -15.95
CA GLU A 186 -6.32 12.40 -16.30
C GLU A 186 -6.07 12.49 -17.80
N LYS A 187 -5.86 13.73 -18.29
CA LYS A 187 -5.58 14.03 -19.70
C LYS A 187 -6.56 13.31 -20.66
N ASN A 188 -7.85 13.33 -20.34
CA ASN A 188 -8.90 12.70 -21.15
C ASN A 188 -8.76 11.16 -21.28
N GLY A 189 -8.28 10.51 -20.22
CA GLY A 189 -8.20 9.05 -20.12
C GLY A 189 -6.94 8.43 -20.71
N GLN A 190 -5.89 9.20 -20.98
CA GLN A 190 -4.64 8.68 -21.58
C GLN A 190 -4.00 7.53 -20.77
N ASN A 191 -4.23 7.50 -19.45
CA ASN A 191 -3.72 6.45 -18.57
C ASN A 191 -4.70 5.28 -18.39
N MET A 192 -5.85 5.27 -19.07
CA MET A 192 -6.89 4.27 -18.89
C MET A 192 -6.42 2.87 -19.27
N GLU A 193 -5.69 2.73 -20.37
CA GLU A 193 -5.12 1.44 -20.78
C GLU A 193 -4.18 0.89 -19.69
N MET A 194 -3.30 1.73 -19.17
CA MET A 194 -2.37 1.32 -18.11
C MET A 194 -3.11 0.87 -16.84
N TYR A 195 -4.17 1.58 -16.46
CA TYR A 195 -5.04 1.20 -15.36
C TYR A 195 -5.73 -0.14 -15.66
N ALA A 196 -6.31 -0.30 -16.84
CA ALA A 196 -7.00 -1.52 -17.26
C ALA A 196 -6.09 -2.75 -17.19
N ARG A 197 -4.87 -2.63 -17.75
CA ARG A 197 -3.84 -3.68 -17.71
C ARG A 197 -3.36 -3.99 -16.30
N LYS A 198 -3.21 -2.97 -15.43
CA LYS A 198 -2.87 -3.15 -14.01
C LYS A 198 -3.93 -3.98 -13.29
N VAL A 199 -5.21 -3.64 -13.45
CA VAL A 199 -6.31 -4.27 -12.70
C VAL A 199 -6.46 -5.74 -13.03
N VAL A 200 -6.39 -6.13 -14.31
CA VAL A 200 -6.43 -7.56 -14.69
C VAL A 200 -5.18 -8.31 -14.25
N LEU A 201 -4.01 -7.67 -14.29
CA LEU A 201 -2.77 -8.27 -13.77
C LEU A 201 -2.87 -8.57 -12.29
N LEU A 202 -3.40 -7.63 -11.49
CA LEU A 202 -3.60 -7.84 -10.05
C LEU A 202 -4.50 -9.06 -9.75
N GLN A 203 -5.45 -9.40 -10.64
CA GLN A 203 -6.25 -10.63 -10.48
C GLN A 203 -5.42 -11.89 -10.69
N VAL A 204 -4.61 -11.93 -11.76
CA VAL A 204 -3.69 -13.06 -12.04
C VAL A 204 -2.68 -13.24 -10.91
N LEU A 205 -2.12 -12.14 -10.39
CA LEU A 205 -1.11 -12.18 -9.33
C LEU A 205 -1.61 -12.81 -8.02
N LYS A 206 -2.93 -12.88 -7.79
CA LYS A 206 -3.50 -13.60 -6.63
C LYS A 206 -3.13 -15.08 -6.60
N TYR A 207 -2.91 -15.67 -7.78
CA TYR A 207 -2.60 -17.09 -7.97
C TYR A 207 -1.13 -17.37 -8.27
N MET A 208 -0.31 -16.33 -8.47
CA MET A 208 1.10 -16.49 -8.77
C MET A 208 1.91 -16.75 -7.49
N PRO A 209 3.05 -17.47 -7.55
CA PRO A 209 3.99 -17.54 -6.45
C PRO A 209 4.52 -16.15 -6.11
N LYS A 210 4.15 -15.63 -4.95
CA LYS A 210 4.51 -14.26 -4.55
C LYS A 210 5.83 -14.26 -3.81
N SER A 211 6.76 -13.41 -4.23
CA SER A 211 7.83 -12.97 -3.32
C SER A 211 7.23 -11.93 -2.36
N ILE A 212 7.99 -11.58 -1.30
CA ILE A 212 7.54 -10.54 -0.35
C ILE A 212 7.34 -9.21 -1.08
N GLU A 213 8.21 -8.89 -2.06
CA GLU A 213 8.13 -7.68 -2.87
C GLU A 213 6.86 -7.68 -3.75
N VAL A 214 6.53 -8.80 -4.40
CA VAL A 214 5.30 -8.92 -5.19
C VAL A 214 4.07 -8.74 -4.31
N GLN A 215 4.04 -9.38 -3.13
CA GLN A 215 2.92 -9.24 -2.20
C GLN A 215 2.77 -7.79 -1.73
N ARG A 216 3.86 -7.13 -1.30
CA ARG A 216 3.84 -5.72 -0.91
C ARG A 216 3.39 -4.81 -2.05
N ALA A 217 3.84 -5.04 -3.28
CA ALA A 217 3.43 -4.23 -4.42
C ALA A 217 1.93 -4.38 -4.71
N MET A 218 1.36 -5.58 -4.55
CA MET A 218 -0.08 -5.80 -4.64
C MET A 218 -0.85 -5.08 -3.54
N ASP A 219 -0.36 -5.13 -2.30
CA ASP A 219 -0.99 -4.49 -1.15
C ASP A 219 -1.00 -2.96 -1.32
N VAL A 220 0.13 -2.38 -1.73
CA VAL A 220 0.25 -0.95 -2.07
C VAL A 220 -0.72 -0.58 -3.20
N ALA A 221 -0.76 -1.35 -4.29
CA ALA A 221 -1.66 -1.06 -5.41
C ALA A 221 -3.14 -1.12 -4.99
N THR A 222 -3.49 -2.09 -4.14
CA THR A 222 -4.86 -2.24 -3.62
C THR A 222 -5.25 -1.11 -2.69
N ALA A 223 -4.36 -0.70 -1.77
CA ALA A 223 -4.59 0.42 -0.86
C ALA A 223 -4.81 1.73 -1.62
N VAL A 224 -3.96 2.00 -2.62
CA VAL A 224 -4.10 3.15 -3.52
C VAL A 224 -5.45 3.13 -4.24
N ASP A 225 -5.82 2.00 -4.84
CA ASP A 225 -7.08 1.88 -5.59
C ASP A 225 -8.30 2.06 -4.66
N ALA A 226 -8.20 1.65 -3.39
CA ALA A 226 -9.22 1.88 -2.36
C ALA A 226 -9.21 3.32 -1.80
N GLY A 227 -8.23 4.15 -2.16
CA GLY A 227 -8.04 5.49 -1.61
C GLY A 227 -7.54 5.50 -0.16
N LYS A 228 -7.05 4.37 0.35
CA LYS A 228 -6.49 4.28 1.70
C LYS A 228 -5.10 4.92 1.73
N PRO A 229 -4.85 5.95 2.56
CA PRO A 229 -3.51 6.46 2.75
C PRO A 229 -2.63 5.38 3.39
N PHE A 230 -1.35 5.33 3.03
CA PHE A 230 -0.36 4.63 3.83
C PHE A 230 0.21 5.60 4.86
N THR A 231 0.43 5.09 6.06
CA THR A 231 1.19 5.75 7.11
C THR A 231 2.58 5.12 7.19
N ILE A 232 3.61 5.94 7.32
CA ILE A 232 4.95 5.43 7.63
C ILE A 232 5.01 5.35 9.16
N ASP A 233 5.17 4.15 9.72
CA ASP A 233 5.47 3.97 11.15
C ASP A 233 6.86 3.33 11.26
N GLY A 234 7.88 4.16 11.46
CA GLY A 234 9.28 3.74 11.36
C GLY A 234 9.70 3.31 9.94
N ASP A 235 10.64 2.38 9.83
CA ASP A 235 11.12 1.81 8.54
C ASP A 235 10.04 0.93 7.82
N MET A 236 8.82 0.86 8.34
CA MET A 236 7.72 0.06 7.78
C MET A 236 6.58 0.92 7.22
N VAL A 237 6.10 0.50 6.05
CA VAL A 237 4.89 1.03 5.43
C VAL A 237 3.71 0.34 6.09
N VAL A 238 2.93 1.08 6.88
CA VAL A 238 1.69 0.61 7.48
C VAL A 238 0.54 1.10 6.60
N ILE A 239 -0.23 0.19 6.02
CA ILE A 239 -1.48 0.55 5.35
C ILE A 239 -2.46 0.89 6.46
N ASP A 240 -3.00 2.11 6.47
CA ASP A 240 -3.98 2.50 7.47
C ASP A 240 -5.31 1.80 7.14
N ASP A 241 -5.61 0.72 7.85
CA ASP A 241 -6.83 -0.07 7.68
C ASP A 241 -8.05 0.50 8.42
N ARG A 242 -7.91 1.68 9.04
CA ARG A 242 -9.04 2.37 9.66
C ARG A 242 -9.98 2.88 8.57
N ASP A 243 -11.16 2.28 8.49
CA ASP A 243 -12.27 2.83 7.71
C ASP A 243 -12.68 4.15 8.39
N ASP A 244 -12.26 5.28 7.83
CA ASP A 244 -12.74 6.61 8.22
C ASP A 244 -14.19 6.78 7.72
N ASP A 245 -15.11 6.02 8.32
CA ASP A 245 -16.54 6.28 8.26
C ASP A 245 -17.00 6.81 9.61
N GLN A 246 -16.72 8.10 9.84
CA GLN A 246 -17.49 8.91 10.78
C GLN A 246 -17.31 10.40 10.48
N GLY A 247 -18.31 10.97 9.81
CA GLY A 247 -18.60 12.39 9.90
C GLY A 247 -19.08 12.70 11.32
N GLY A 248 -18.44 13.68 11.97
CA GLY A 248 -18.84 14.17 13.28
C GLY A 248 -17.95 15.33 13.71
N ALA A 249 -18.56 16.50 13.88
CA ALA A 249 -17.92 17.73 14.32
C ALA A 249 -17.38 17.63 15.75
N GLY A 250 -16.36 18.43 16.08
CA GLY A 250 -16.11 18.84 17.46
C GLY A 250 -14.69 18.60 17.99
N ASP A 251 -13.92 19.67 17.89
CA ASP A 251 -13.12 20.24 18.96
C ASP A 251 -11.64 19.89 19.12
N SER A 252 -10.90 20.99 19.18
CA SER A 252 -9.46 21.11 19.30
C SER A 252 -9.03 20.93 20.75
N SER A 253 -8.05 20.06 21.01
CA SER A 253 -7.06 20.35 22.04
C SER A 253 -5.73 19.67 21.72
N SER A 254 -4.73 20.51 21.54
CA SER A 254 -3.32 20.18 21.43
C SER A 254 -2.77 19.76 22.79
N SER A 255 -2.06 18.63 22.87
CA SER A 255 -0.88 18.55 23.73
C SER A 255 0.15 17.58 23.13
N SER A 256 1.25 18.19 22.68
CA SER A 256 2.55 17.58 22.45
C SER A 256 3.08 16.95 23.72
N THR A 257 3.83 15.83 23.64
CA THR A 257 5.19 15.64 24.21
C THR A 257 5.68 14.20 23.98
N THR A 258 6.68 14.09 23.09
CA THR A 258 7.91 13.28 23.19
C THR A 258 7.85 11.74 23.26
N SER A 259 8.20 11.17 22.10
CA SER A 259 9.03 9.97 21.87
C SER A 259 9.77 9.34 23.06
N THR A 260 9.75 8.01 23.16
CA THR A 260 10.98 7.19 23.00
C THR A 260 10.64 5.76 22.57
N ALA A 261 11.50 5.23 21.72
CA ALA A 261 11.38 3.98 20.98
C ALA A 261 11.51 2.71 21.84
N GLY A 262 10.96 1.61 21.33
CA GLY A 262 11.16 0.27 21.88
C GLY A 262 10.54 -0.82 21.01
N SER A 263 11.16 -1.07 19.85
CA SER A 263 11.18 -2.30 19.04
C SER A 263 10.26 -3.47 19.44
N SER A 264 9.50 -4.04 18.50
CA SER A 264 9.34 -5.51 18.48
C SER A 264 9.03 -6.07 17.09
N ALA A 265 9.93 -6.94 16.64
CA ALA A 265 9.61 -8.03 15.74
C ALA A 265 8.68 -9.02 16.47
N ALA A 266 7.68 -9.56 15.77
CA ALA A 266 6.87 -10.66 16.29
C ALA A 266 7.61 -12.01 16.10
N PRO A 267 7.87 -12.79 17.16
CA PRO A 267 8.18 -14.21 17.03
C PRO A 267 6.88 -15.03 16.96
N ARG A 268 6.98 -16.15 16.27
CA ARG A 268 5.94 -17.18 16.18
C ARG A 268 5.70 -17.82 17.56
N GLY A 269 4.48 -18.34 17.75
CA GLY A 269 3.96 -18.82 19.03
C GLY A 269 4.94 -19.68 19.83
N GLY A 270 5.14 -19.26 21.08
CA GLY A 270 6.01 -19.92 22.06
C GLY A 270 6.34 -19.02 23.25
N ASP A 271 6.75 -17.76 23.01
CA ASP A 271 7.31 -16.89 24.06
C ASP A 271 6.66 -15.49 24.06
N LEU A 272 5.47 -15.36 24.66
CA LEU A 272 4.97 -14.04 25.06
C LEU A 272 5.78 -13.56 26.27
N PRO A 273 6.29 -12.31 26.28
CA PRO A 273 7.07 -11.82 27.41
C PRO A 273 6.21 -11.78 28.69
N MET A 274 6.80 -12.15 29.82
CA MET A 274 6.15 -12.00 31.13
C MET A 274 5.91 -10.50 31.41
N CYS A 275 4.72 -10.18 31.91
CA CYS A 275 4.35 -8.83 32.30
C CYS A 275 5.22 -8.40 33.49
N THR A 276 6.16 -7.48 33.24
CA THR A 276 6.99 -6.93 34.32
C THR A 276 6.12 -6.15 35.32
N PRO A 277 6.49 -6.13 36.62
CA PRO A 277 5.75 -5.37 37.63
C PRO A 277 5.54 -3.90 37.25
N GLU A 278 6.56 -3.26 36.65
CA GLU A 278 6.51 -1.88 36.18
C GLU A 278 5.45 -1.67 35.08
N ASN A 279 5.34 -2.60 34.13
CA ASN A 279 4.33 -2.54 33.08
C ASN A 279 2.92 -2.84 33.61
N PHE A 280 2.81 -3.73 34.60
CA PHE A 280 1.56 -4.01 35.28
C PHE A 280 1.06 -2.76 36.01
N ASP A 281 1.90 -2.12 36.82
CA ASP A 281 1.54 -0.94 37.61
C ASP A 281 1.18 0.26 36.73
N LYS A 282 1.88 0.46 35.60
CA LYS A 282 1.58 1.53 34.65
C LYS A 282 0.17 1.43 34.07
N ASN A 283 -0.32 0.21 33.83
CA ASN A 283 -1.63 -0.02 33.23
C ASN A 283 -2.73 -0.37 34.24
N LYS A 284 -2.35 -0.64 35.50
CA LYS A 284 -3.21 -1.08 36.60
C LYS A 284 -4.47 -0.23 36.78
N ALA A 285 -4.32 1.09 36.78
CA ALA A 285 -5.45 2.01 36.96
C ALA A 285 -6.47 1.92 35.81
N ALA A 286 -5.99 1.84 34.57
CA ALA A 286 -6.85 1.74 33.39
C ALA A 286 -7.56 0.38 33.32
N TRP A 287 -6.87 -0.70 33.67
CA TRP A 287 -7.44 -2.06 33.71
C TRP A 287 -8.46 -2.23 34.84
N ARG A 288 -8.15 -1.74 36.04
CA ARG A 288 -9.09 -1.72 37.18
C ARG A 288 -10.38 -0.98 36.83
N GLN A 289 -10.29 0.18 36.19
CA GLN A 289 -11.47 0.94 35.77
C GLN A 289 -12.38 0.13 34.84
N GLN A 290 -11.85 -0.71 33.96
CA GLN A 290 -12.67 -1.54 33.06
C GLN A 290 -13.47 -2.62 33.80
N ILE A 291 -12.94 -3.16 34.90
CA ILE A 291 -13.64 -4.12 35.77
C ILE A 291 -14.66 -3.40 36.63
N VAL A 292 -14.26 -2.30 37.29
CA VAL A 292 -15.12 -1.51 38.18
C VAL A 292 -16.33 -0.91 37.43
N ASP A 293 -16.12 -0.43 36.21
CA ASP A 293 -17.18 0.10 35.35
C ASP A 293 -18.04 -1.02 34.70
N LYS A 294 -17.78 -2.30 35.02
CA LYS A 294 -18.42 -3.49 34.43
C LYS A 294 -18.36 -3.55 32.91
N LYS A 295 -17.35 -2.91 32.30
CA LYS A 295 -17.12 -2.92 30.84
C LYS A 295 -16.52 -4.25 30.36
N LYS A 296 -15.81 -4.95 31.24
CA LYS A 296 -15.24 -6.29 31.01
C LYS A 296 -15.31 -7.14 32.26
N THR A 297 -15.43 -8.44 32.08
CA THR A 297 -15.20 -9.42 33.16
C THR A 297 -13.71 -9.65 33.40
N VAL A 298 -13.36 -10.20 34.58
CA VAL A 298 -11.97 -10.55 34.93
C VAL A 298 -11.36 -11.47 33.87
N ALA A 299 -12.10 -12.50 33.43
CA ALA A 299 -11.63 -13.44 32.40
C ALA A 299 -11.35 -12.77 31.04
N GLU A 300 -12.22 -11.84 30.61
CA GLU A 300 -12.03 -11.10 29.35
C GLU A 300 -10.85 -10.14 29.40
N LEU A 301 -10.61 -9.52 30.56
CA LEU A 301 -9.47 -8.63 30.76
C LEU A 301 -8.15 -9.41 30.77
N VAL A 302 -8.10 -10.54 31.47
CA VAL A 302 -6.92 -11.44 31.48
C VAL A 302 -6.64 -11.94 30.07
N ALA A 303 -7.66 -12.45 29.35
CA ALA A 303 -7.51 -12.90 27.96
C ALA A 303 -7.02 -11.78 27.04
N MET A 304 -7.48 -10.54 27.23
CA MET A 304 -7.01 -9.37 26.48
C MET A 304 -5.52 -9.10 26.74
N ILE A 305 -5.08 -9.13 28.00
CA ILE A 305 -3.69 -8.84 28.36
C ILE A 305 -2.77 -9.97 27.85
N GLU A 306 -3.20 -11.22 27.97
CA GLU A 306 -2.49 -12.40 27.50
C GLU A 306 -2.38 -12.50 25.97
N THR A 307 -3.11 -11.67 25.20
CA THR A 307 -2.81 -11.49 23.76
C THR A 307 -1.47 -10.81 23.49
N ARG A 308 -0.86 -10.14 24.49
CA ARG A 308 0.35 -9.32 24.35
C ARG A 308 1.45 -9.66 25.35
N GLN A 309 1.12 -10.15 26.55
CA GLN A 309 2.08 -10.48 27.60
C GLN A 309 1.49 -11.49 28.60
N LEU A 310 2.31 -12.40 29.13
CA LEU A 310 1.86 -13.39 30.12
C LEU A 310 1.76 -12.76 31.50
N LEU A 311 0.65 -13.00 32.20
CA LEU A 311 0.46 -12.54 33.58
C LEU A 311 0.93 -13.62 34.56
N THR A 312 1.57 -13.20 35.65
CA THR A 312 1.86 -14.09 36.78
C THR A 312 0.59 -14.42 37.56
N GLU A 313 0.59 -15.51 38.32
CA GLU A 313 -0.56 -15.88 39.15
C GLU A 313 -0.92 -14.79 40.17
N ASP A 314 0.07 -14.11 40.76
CA ASP A 314 -0.15 -12.98 41.68
C ASP A 314 -0.82 -11.77 40.98
N GLN A 315 -0.48 -11.51 39.72
CA GLN A 315 -1.09 -10.45 38.92
C GLN A 315 -2.54 -10.80 38.56
N LYS A 316 -2.83 -12.07 38.26
CA LYS A 316 -4.19 -12.55 38.01
C LYS A 316 -5.06 -12.43 39.26
N LEU A 317 -4.54 -12.84 40.43
CA LEU A 317 -5.20 -12.65 41.73
C LEU A 317 -5.46 -11.18 42.06
N THR A 318 -4.54 -10.29 41.66
CA THR A 318 -4.72 -8.84 41.83
C THR A 318 -5.81 -8.29 40.91
N ILE A 319 -5.98 -8.82 39.70
CA ILE A 319 -7.07 -8.42 38.80
C ILE A 319 -8.41 -8.95 39.32
N ASP A 320 -8.42 -10.17 39.85
CA ASP A 320 -9.61 -10.81 40.40
C ASP A 320 -10.17 -10.04 41.61
N SER A 321 -9.29 -9.53 42.48
CA SER A 321 -9.73 -8.75 43.64
C SER A 321 -10.50 -7.47 43.28
N TRP A 322 -10.27 -6.89 42.10
CA TRP A 322 -10.98 -5.69 41.63
C TRP A 322 -12.47 -5.92 41.36
N ALA A 323 -12.89 -7.16 41.08
CA ALA A 323 -14.29 -7.49 40.90
C ALA A 323 -15.10 -7.43 42.21
N HIS A 324 -14.43 -7.53 43.35
CA HIS A 324 -15.04 -7.55 44.68
C HIS A 324 -14.88 -6.24 45.46
N GLU A 325 -14.34 -5.19 44.85
CA GLU A 325 -14.12 -3.90 45.53
C GLU A 325 -15.41 -3.06 45.69
N ASN A 326 -16.49 -3.41 44.97
CA ASN A 326 -17.78 -2.74 45.02
C ASN A 326 -18.95 -3.68 45.39
N ASP A 327 -18.66 -4.89 45.85
CA ASP A 327 -19.63 -5.81 46.47
C ASP A 327 -19.78 -5.48 47.98
#